data_AF-A0A2D6UA67-F1
#
_entry.id   AF-A0A2D6UA67-F1
#
_cell.length_a   1.000
_cell.length_b   1.000
_cell.length_c   1.000
_cell.angle_alpha   90.00
_cell.angle_beta   90.00
_cell.angle_gamma   90.00
#
_symmetry.space_group_name_H-M   'P 1'
#
loop_
_entity.id
_entity.type
_entity.pdbx_description
1 polymer ?
#
loop_
_entity_poly.entity_id
_entity_poly.type
_entity_poly.pdbx_seq_one_letter_code
_entity_poly.pdbx_strand_id
1 'polypeptide(L)' 'MQFSCQPSQFTDEAEALAMAEARGEHPVALDIDAVENEFHWHDFQSTTYVVSGELTIDVRDTGERFVCGP' A
#
# COMPACT_ATOMS: atom_id res chain seq x y z
N MET A 1 -7.37 -13.69 -1.94
CA MET A 1 -6.53 -12.61 -1.38
C MET A 1 -7.48 -11.47 -1.04
N GLN A 2 -7.46 -10.98 0.19
CA GLN A 2 -8.36 -9.93 0.63
C GLN A 2 -7.60 -8.61 0.59
N PHE A 3 -8.00 -7.70 -0.29
CA PHE A 3 -7.48 -6.34 -0.31
C PHE A 3 -8.34 -5.48 0.62
N SER A 4 -7.71 -4.55 1.32
CA SER A 4 -8.41 -3.57 2.14
C SER A 4 -7.70 -2.23 2.05
N CYS A 5 -8.48 -1.17 1.87
CA CYS A 5 -8.02 0.20 1.98
C CYS A 5 -8.61 0.81 3.26
N GLN A 6 -7.81 1.45 4.09
CA GLN A 6 -8.24 2.06 5.35
C GLN A 6 -7.65 3.47 5.47
N PRO A 7 -8.33 4.40 6.18
CA PRO A 7 -7.75 5.71 6.46
C PRO A 7 -6.41 5.61 7.21
N SER A 8 -5.53 6.57 6.97
CA SER A 8 -4.21 6.64 7.62
C SER A 8 -4.34 6.71 9.14
N GLN A 9 -3.45 5.98 9.82
CA GLN A 9 -3.29 5.99 11.29
C GLN A 9 -1.95 6.62 11.69
N PHE A 10 -1.29 7.29 10.75
CA PHE A 10 0.00 7.96 10.85
C PHE A 10 -0.11 9.34 10.20
N THR A 11 0.78 10.25 10.58
CA THR A 11 0.81 11.64 10.11
C THR A 11 1.89 11.86 9.06
N ASP A 12 2.99 11.12 9.15
CA ASP A 12 4.15 11.25 8.28
C ASP A 12 4.83 9.89 8.03
N GLU A 13 5.86 9.90 7.18
CA GLU A 13 6.64 8.71 6.82
C GLU A 13 7.32 8.07 8.04
N ALA A 14 7.82 8.87 8.99
CA ALA A 14 8.51 8.35 10.15
C ALA A 14 7.56 7.54 11.06
N GLU A 15 6.33 8.03 11.25
CA GLU A 15 5.28 7.31 11.96
C GLU A 15 4.86 6.04 11.21
N ALA A 16 4.72 6.09 9.87
CA ALA A 16 4.39 4.92 9.07
C ALA A 16 5.45 3.81 9.18
N LEU A 17 6.74 4.18 9.10
CA LEU A 17 7.86 3.25 9.27
C LEU A 17 7.85 2.63 10.68
N ALA A 18 7.68 3.46 11.72
CA ALA A 18 7.62 2.98 13.10
C ALA A 18 6.44 2.03 13.33
N MET A 19 5.28 2.29 12.71
CA MET A 19 4.12 1.40 12.77
C MET A 19 4.37 0.05 12.11
N ALA A 20 5.07 0.02 10.97
CA ALA A 20 5.43 -1.22 10.29
C ALA A 20 6.44 -2.04 11.12
N GLU A 21 7.49 -1.40 11.62
CA GLU A 21 8.47 -2.04 12.51
C GLU A 21 7.83 -2.59 13.79
N ALA A 22 6.87 -1.87 14.39
CA ALA A 22 6.13 -2.34 15.56
C ALA A 22 5.26 -3.58 15.27
N ARG A 23 4.91 -3.83 14.01
CA ARG A 23 4.22 -5.06 13.55
C ARG A 23 5.19 -6.21 13.23
N GLY A 24 6.50 -5.97 13.35
CA GLY A 24 7.54 -6.93 12.98
C GLY A 24 7.79 -7.00 11.47
N GLU A 25 7.38 -5.98 10.72
CA GLU A 25 7.66 -5.86 9.29
C GLU A 25 9.04 -5.22 9.06
N HIS A 26 9.56 -5.36 7.83
CA HIS A 26 10.82 -4.73 7.40
C HIS A 26 10.51 -3.72 6.28
N PRO A 27 10.11 -2.48 6.64
CA PRO A 27 9.61 -1.54 5.66
C PRO A 27 10.72 -0.99 4.77
N VAL A 28 10.35 -0.63 3.54
CA VAL A 28 11.17 0.14 2.60
C VAL A 28 10.39 1.37 2.15
N ALA A 29 11.02 2.53 2.14
CA ALA A 29 10.45 3.76 1.59
C ALA A 29 10.80 3.85 0.11
N LEU A 30 9.79 4.08 -0.73
CA LEU A 30 9.92 4.12 -2.19
C LEU A 30 9.12 5.29 -2.75
N ASP A 31 9.79 6.14 -3.53
CA ASP A 31 9.11 7.08 -4.43
C ASP A 31 8.87 6.38 -5.77
N ILE A 32 7.60 6.27 -6.16
CA ILE A 32 7.19 5.60 -7.40
C ILE A 32 6.48 6.62 -8.28
N ASP A 33 6.96 6.81 -9.50
CA ASP A 33 6.28 7.63 -10.49
C ASP A 33 4.87 7.09 -10.76
N ALA A 34 3.91 7.96 -11.06
CA ALA A 34 2.56 7.54 -11.43
C ALA A 34 2.60 6.79 -12.78
N VAL A 35 2.59 5.45 -12.70
CA VAL A 35 2.62 4.56 -13.86
C VAL A 35 1.57 3.46 -13.71
N GLU A 36 0.97 3.04 -14.83
CA GLU A 36 0.18 1.82 -14.87
C GLU A 36 1.11 0.60 -14.96
N ASN A 37 0.82 -0.43 -14.19
CA ASN A 37 1.63 -1.66 -14.15
C ASN A 37 0.79 -2.85 -14.65
N GLU A 38 1.46 -3.85 -15.22
CA GLU A 38 0.80 -5.08 -15.65
C GLU A 38 0.30 -5.89 -14.43
N PHE A 39 -0.78 -6.65 -14.61
CA PHE A 39 -1.28 -7.53 -13.56
C PHE A 39 -0.25 -8.60 -13.16
N HIS A 40 0.07 -8.66 -11.88
CA HIS A 40 0.98 -9.63 -11.29
C HIS A 40 0.49 -10.11 -9.92
N TRP A 41 1.17 -11.13 -9.39
CA TRP A 41 0.85 -11.75 -8.10
C TRP A 41 2.10 -11.76 -7.22
N HIS A 42 1.90 -11.63 -5.91
CA HIS A 42 2.92 -11.88 -4.90
C HIS A 42 2.56 -13.15 -4.12
N ASP A 43 3.58 -13.91 -3.72
CA ASP A 43 3.46 -15.07 -2.83
C ASP A 43 3.62 -14.67 -1.34
N PHE A 44 3.77 -13.38 -1.07
CA PHE A 44 3.82 -12.78 0.26
C PHE A 44 2.64 -11.83 0.51
N GLN A 45 2.36 -11.57 1.79
CA GLN A 45 1.46 -10.48 2.18
C GLN A 45 2.24 -9.16 2.21
N SER A 46 1.65 -8.09 1.69
CA SER A 46 2.24 -6.76 1.69
C SER A 46 1.28 -5.75 2.33
N THR A 47 1.83 -4.87 3.17
CA THR A 47 1.16 -3.67 3.66
C THR A 47 1.79 -2.46 2.97
N THR A 48 0.98 -1.62 2.34
CA THR A 48 1.46 -0.35 1.75
C THR A 48 0.93 0.83 2.54
N TYR A 49 1.84 1.68 3.00
CA TYR A 49 1.52 2.95 3.66
C TYR A 49 1.67 4.07 2.62
N VAL A 50 0.57 4.71 2.24
CA VAL A 50 0.59 5.81 1.27
C VAL A 50 0.86 7.13 2.01
N VAL A 51 2.13 7.53 2.05
CA VAL A 51 2.58 8.74 2.77
C VAL A 51 2.29 10.03 1.99
N SER A 52 2.19 9.94 0.67
CA SER A 52 1.76 11.03 -0.21
C SER A 52 1.20 10.47 -1.52
N GLY A 53 0.38 11.26 -2.21
CA GLY A 53 -0.23 10.85 -3.48
C GLY A 53 -1.37 9.82 -3.31
N GLU A 54 -1.53 8.95 -4.29
CA GLU A 54 -2.61 7.97 -4.36
C GLU A 54 -2.13 6.68 -5.03
N LEU A 55 -2.56 5.54 -4.49
CA LEU A 55 -2.40 4.21 -5.05
C LEU A 55 -3.78 3.68 -5.48
N THR A 56 -3.93 3.39 -6.78
CA THR A 56 -5.10 2.67 -7.31
C THR A 56 -4.77 1.19 -7.48
N ILE A 57 -5.63 0.31 -6.95
CA ILE A 57 -5.50 -1.15 -7.06
C ILE A 57 -6.74 -1.70 -7.77
N ASP A 58 -6.52 -2.37 -8.90
CA ASP A 58 -7.54 -3.13 -9.61
C ASP A 58 -7.38 -4.63 -9.32
N VAL A 59 -8.42 -5.28 -8.80
CA VAL A 59 -8.41 -6.71 -8.49
C VAL A 59 -8.92 -7.50 -9.68
N ARG A 60 -8.00 -8.17 -10.39
CA ARG A 60 -8.31 -8.87 -11.67
C ARG A 60 -9.51 -9.81 -11.58
N ASP A 61 -9.58 -10.61 -10.53
CA ASP A 61 -10.55 -11.72 -10.46
C ASP A 61 -11.95 -11.25 -10.02
N THR A 62 -12.06 -10.12 -9.30
CA THR A 62 -13.35 -9.58 -8.81
C THR A 62 -13.81 -8.33 -9.57
N GLY A 63 -12.89 -7.64 -10.25
CA GLY A 63 -13.13 -6.33 -10.87
C GLY A 63 -13.26 -5.19 -9.86
N GLU A 64 -12.99 -5.43 -8.57
CA GLU A 64 -13.01 -4.39 -7.55
C GLU A 64 -11.85 -3.40 -7.73
N ARG A 65 -12.14 -2.12 -7.45
CA ARG A 65 -11.16 -1.03 -7.48
C ARG A 65 -11.05 -0.41 -6.10
N PHE A 66 -9.81 -0.28 -5.62
CA PHE A 66 -9.47 0.45 -4.41
C PHE A 66 -8.66 1.69 -4.77
N VAL A 67 -8.93 2.79 -4.10
CA VAL A 67 -8.22 4.05 -4.26
C VAL A 67 -7.76 4.48 -2.86
N CYS A 68 -6.45 4.45 -2.63
CA CYS A 68 -5.84 4.67 -1.33
C CYS A 68 -4.92 5.88 -1.37
N GLY A 69 -5.17 6.85 -0.50
CA GLY A 69 -4.32 8.01 -0.28
C GLY A 69 -4.13 8.26 1.22
N PRO A 70 -3.36 9.29 1.60
CA PRO A 70 -3.22 9.70 2.99
C PRO A 70 -4.57 10.08 3.64
#